data_AF-A0A7V2LV37-F1
#
_entry.id   AF-A0A7V2LV37-F1
#
_cell.length_a   1.000
_cell.length_b   1.000
_cell.length_c   1.000
_cell.angle_alpha   90.00
_cell.angle_beta   90.00
_cell.angle_gamma   90.00
#
_symmetry.space_group_name_H-M   'P 1'
#
loop_
_entity.id
_entity.type
_entity.pdbx_description
1 polymer ?
#
loop_
_entity_poly.entity_id
_entity_poly.type
_entity_poly.pdbx_seq_one_letter_code
_entity_poly.pdbx_strand_id
1 'polypeptide(L)'
;MGWGMGKARLWWSEEQVSCEGMEEVHLWVNGPLLLIGAGRGATLRVAGLGKRRVKAAGKVVEVRMWGPVQVKVPAGCLVRAQRVNGPLTVKHLEGALHLETVNGPVTGQDVAAVQVGQVRGPLMLRRVKGAVLGEGPRGPLTLEDVQGEVRLDSPVRGALDLRQVAGDVDLTVRGNARWVGPLSPGQTVRLKVDGDLRLVLPEESDVRIVARVQGDLHAPVDTVGATQGRWETTLGQGTATLDLEVGGDLWLAWATEAEETAEGEADLPDWSAAWPEEEAASSRRPTAAEEERLLVLRMLANKRITAEEAERLLEALEGEG
;
A
#
# COMPACT_ATOMS: atom_id res chain seq x y z
N MET A 1 4.30 54.71 -2.09
CA MET A 1 3.34 54.27 -1.05
C MET A 1 2.63 53.03 -1.56
N GLY A 2 2.83 51.91 -0.87
CA GLY A 2 2.53 50.58 -1.36
C GLY A 2 1.04 50.28 -1.47
N TRP A 3 0.65 49.68 -2.59
CA TRP A 3 -0.65 49.04 -2.76
C TRP A 3 -0.52 47.59 -2.33
N GLY A 4 -1.30 47.23 -1.31
CA GLY A 4 -1.25 45.94 -0.63
C GLY A 4 -1.57 44.78 -1.56
N MET A 5 -0.69 43.79 -1.58
CA MET A 5 -0.95 42.46 -2.11
C MET A 5 -2.09 41.82 -1.31
N GLY A 6 -3.27 41.71 -1.94
CA GLY A 6 -4.36 40.88 -1.45
C GLY A 6 -3.94 39.41 -1.47
N LYS A 7 -3.71 38.83 -0.28
CA LYS A 7 -3.53 37.38 -0.13
C LYS A 7 -4.84 36.69 -0.51
N ALA A 8 -4.85 36.00 -1.64
CA ALA A 8 -5.86 35.03 -1.99
C ALA A 8 -5.83 33.87 -0.97
N ARG A 9 -6.62 33.98 0.10
CA ARG A 9 -6.97 32.84 0.96
C ARG A 9 -7.91 31.94 0.15
N LEU A 10 -7.35 30.95 -0.54
CA LEU A 10 -8.11 29.78 -0.99
C LEU A 10 -8.72 29.14 0.26
N TRP A 11 -10.05 29.09 0.30
CA TRP A 11 -10.86 28.82 1.48
C TRP A 11 -10.75 27.35 1.91
N TRP A 12 -9.67 26.98 2.59
CA TRP A 12 -9.62 25.73 3.35
C TRP A 12 -10.48 25.91 4.60
N SER A 13 -11.61 25.21 4.65
CA SER A 13 -12.56 25.37 5.74
C SER A 13 -12.37 24.23 6.72
N GLU A 14 -12.01 24.58 7.94
CA GLU A 14 -11.76 23.66 9.04
C GLU A 14 -12.95 23.67 9.99
N GLU A 15 -13.41 22.48 10.36
CA GLU A 15 -14.41 22.28 11.40
C GLU A 15 -13.80 21.42 12.50
N GLN A 16 -13.76 21.98 13.70
CA GLN A 16 -13.41 21.23 14.90
C GLN A 16 -14.70 20.81 15.55
N VAL A 17 -14.87 19.51 15.74
CA VAL A 17 -15.99 19.00 16.52
C VAL A 17 -15.42 18.56 17.86
N SER A 18 -15.81 19.30 18.91
CA SER A 18 -15.54 18.87 20.27
C SER A 18 -16.40 17.65 20.53
N CYS A 19 -15.75 16.49 20.69
CA CYS A 19 -16.43 15.23 20.92
C CYS A 19 -15.77 14.54 22.10
N GLU A 20 -16.03 15.04 23.30
CA GLU A 20 -15.67 14.33 24.52
C GLU A 20 -16.36 12.96 24.54
N GLY A 21 -15.60 11.89 24.75
CA GLY A 21 -16.12 10.53 24.83
C GLY A 21 -16.47 9.86 23.49
N MET A 22 -15.97 10.38 22.35
CA MET A 22 -16.09 9.69 21.06
C MET A 22 -15.30 8.38 21.05
N GLU A 23 -15.93 7.31 20.57
CA GLU A 23 -15.29 6.00 20.41
C GLU A 23 -15.15 5.62 18.93
N GLU A 24 -16.04 6.11 18.06
CA GLU A 24 -16.04 5.75 16.64
C GLU A 24 -16.18 6.95 15.69
N VAL A 25 -15.47 6.90 14.56
CA VAL A 25 -15.61 7.83 13.44
C VAL A 25 -16.00 7.07 12.18
N HIS A 26 -17.14 7.44 11.59
CA HIS A 26 -17.66 6.83 10.36
C HIS A 26 -17.51 7.80 9.20
N LEU A 27 -16.83 7.36 8.13
CA LEU A 27 -16.40 8.23 7.04
C LEU A 27 -17.01 7.81 5.70
N TRP A 28 -17.77 8.72 5.09
CA TRP A 28 -18.18 8.66 3.69
C TRP A 28 -17.51 9.78 2.92
N VAL A 29 -16.52 9.44 2.09
CA VAL A 29 -15.73 10.42 1.35
C VAL A 29 -15.81 10.15 -0.14
N ASN A 30 -16.16 11.16 -0.93
CA ASN A 30 -16.02 11.14 -2.37
C ASN A 30 -14.89 12.10 -2.78
N GLY A 31 -13.68 11.57 -2.88
CA GLY A 31 -12.43 12.31 -3.05
C GLY A 31 -11.29 11.69 -2.24
N PRO A 32 -10.07 12.24 -2.35
CA PRO A 32 -8.92 11.81 -1.55
C PRO A 32 -9.14 12.02 -0.05
N LEU A 33 -8.79 11.01 0.75
CA LEU A 33 -8.89 11.04 2.20
C LEU A 33 -7.51 10.84 2.85
N LEU A 34 -7.09 11.81 3.66
CA LEU A 34 -5.95 11.70 4.55
C LEU A 34 -6.42 11.56 6.00
N LEU A 35 -6.18 10.40 6.60
CA LEU A 35 -6.41 10.13 8.01
C LEU A 35 -5.11 10.23 8.79
N ILE A 36 -5.15 10.97 9.89
CA ILE A 36 -4.01 11.13 10.79
C ILE A 36 -4.51 10.87 12.21
N GLY A 37 -3.95 9.88 12.89
CA GLY A 37 -4.17 9.75 14.33
C GLY A 37 -3.45 10.87 15.07
N ALA A 38 -4.10 11.38 16.10
CA ALA A 38 -3.61 12.45 16.96
C ALA A 38 -3.37 11.90 18.37
N GLY A 39 -2.47 12.55 19.12
CA GLY A 39 -2.15 12.14 20.47
C GLY A 39 -3.31 12.28 21.46
N ARG A 40 -3.08 11.82 22.69
CA ARG A 40 -4.06 11.90 23.79
C ARG A 40 -4.55 13.33 24.01
N GLY A 41 -5.86 13.47 24.25
CA GLY A 41 -6.51 14.76 24.49
C GLY A 41 -6.77 15.60 23.23
N ALA A 42 -6.46 15.10 22.04
CA ALA A 42 -6.83 15.75 20.79
C ALA A 42 -8.35 15.66 20.53
N THR A 43 -8.88 16.64 19.80
CA THR A 43 -10.26 16.63 19.29
C THR A 43 -10.30 16.18 17.84
N LEU A 44 -11.47 15.73 17.37
CA LEU A 44 -11.67 15.43 15.96
C LEU A 44 -11.60 16.72 15.13
N ARG A 45 -10.69 16.75 14.15
CA ARG A 45 -10.58 17.88 13.20
C ARG A 45 -10.85 17.38 11.80
N VAL A 46 -11.78 18.04 11.11
CA VAL A 46 -12.10 17.74 9.72
C VAL A 46 -11.80 19.00 8.89
N ALA A 47 -10.81 18.93 8.02
CA ALA A 47 -10.38 20.04 7.17
C ALA A 47 -10.34 19.59 5.71
N GLY A 48 -11.04 20.29 4.83
CA GLY A 48 -11.16 19.87 3.44
C GLY A 48 -11.68 20.95 2.51
N LEU A 49 -11.77 20.60 1.24
CA LEU A 49 -12.38 21.42 0.20
C LEU A 49 -13.62 20.71 -0.33
N GLY A 50 -14.70 21.47 -0.53
CA GLY A 50 -15.97 20.96 -1.04
C GLY A 50 -17.06 20.88 0.01
N LYS A 51 -18.18 20.24 -0.36
CA LYS A 51 -19.35 20.13 0.51
C LYS A 51 -19.04 19.16 1.64
N ARG A 52 -19.44 19.52 2.86
CA ARG A 52 -19.29 18.66 4.04
C ARG A 52 -20.54 18.58 4.87
N ARG A 53 -20.70 17.47 5.59
CA ARG A 53 -21.67 17.31 6.68
C ARG A 53 -21.02 16.48 7.77
N VAL A 54 -20.95 17.04 8.97
CA VAL A 54 -20.51 16.32 10.16
C VAL A 54 -21.69 16.23 11.13
N LYS A 55 -21.92 15.04 11.69
CA LYS A 55 -22.97 14.81 12.69
C LYS A 55 -22.39 14.01 13.84
N ALA A 56 -22.61 14.46 15.06
CA ALA A 56 -22.33 13.69 16.26
C ALA A 56 -23.63 13.08 16.78
N ALA A 57 -23.63 11.76 16.99
CA ALA A 57 -24.75 11.02 17.55
C ALA A 57 -24.22 10.09 18.66
N GLY A 58 -24.35 10.53 19.91
CA GLY A 58 -23.75 9.83 21.06
C GLY A 58 -22.22 9.79 20.95
N LYS A 59 -21.65 8.58 20.94
CA LYS A 59 -20.20 8.35 20.86
C LYS A 59 -19.68 8.15 19.44
N VAL A 60 -20.54 8.27 18.44
CA VAL A 60 -20.21 8.09 17.03
C VAL A 60 -20.26 9.43 16.30
N VAL A 61 -19.25 9.69 15.47
CA VAL A 61 -19.28 10.85 14.57
C VAL A 61 -19.28 10.41 13.12
N GLU A 62 -20.31 10.85 12.40
CA GLU A 62 -20.43 10.67 10.97
C GLU A 62 -19.86 11.88 10.23
N VAL A 63 -18.91 11.63 9.32
CA VAL A 63 -18.37 12.62 8.41
C VAL A 63 -18.73 12.23 6.98
N ARG A 64 -19.46 13.10 6.29
CA ARG A 64 -19.71 13.01 4.86
C ARG A 64 -19.00 14.15 4.13
N MET A 65 -18.15 13.82 3.16
CA MET A 65 -17.33 14.77 2.39
C MET A 65 -17.43 14.51 0.89
N TRP A 66 -17.55 15.58 0.11
CA TRP A 66 -17.48 15.59 -1.36
C TRP A 66 -16.33 16.50 -1.80
N GLY A 67 -15.15 15.91 -1.91
CA GLY A 67 -13.88 16.58 -2.19
C GLY A 67 -12.75 16.05 -1.30
N PRO A 68 -11.52 16.59 -1.46
CA PRO A 68 -10.38 16.18 -0.67
C PRO A 68 -10.55 16.60 0.80
N VAL A 69 -10.26 15.67 1.72
CA VAL A 69 -10.38 15.91 3.15
C VAL A 69 -9.21 15.30 3.91
N GLN A 70 -8.74 16.04 4.91
CA GLN A 70 -7.92 15.55 5.99
C GLN A 70 -8.80 15.45 7.23
N VAL A 71 -8.81 14.27 7.89
CA VAL A 71 -9.42 14.14 9.20
C VAL A 71 -8.39 13.64 10.22
N LYS A 72 -8.23 14.43 11.28
CA LYS A 72 -7.39 14.10 12.43
C LYS A 72 -8.27 13.46 13.48
N VAL A 73 -7.94 12.23 13.87
CA VAL A 73 -8.74 11.40 14.76
C VAL A 73 -8.03 11.28 16.10
N PRO A 74 -8.71 11.50 17.25
CA PRO A 74 -8.12 11.30 18.57
C PRO A 74 -7.59 9.88 18.80
N ALA A 75 -6.61 9.75 19.68
CA ALA A 75 -6.04 8.47 20.08
C ALA A 75 -7.11 7.47 20.55
N GLY A 76 -7.00 6.22 20.08
CA GLY A 76 -7.86 5.10 20.49
C GLY A 76 -9.22 5.02 19.80
N CYS A 77 -9.64 6.02 19.01
CA CYS A 77 -10.92 5.93 18.30
C CYS A 77 -10.87 4.91 17.15
N LEU A 78 -11.89 4.05 17.08
CA LEU A 78 -12.11 3.17 15.93
C LEU A 78 -12.52 4.02 14.72
N VAL A 79 -11.83 3.86 13.60
CA VAL A 79 -12.19 4.54 12.35
C VAL A 79 -12.80 3.54 11.38
N ARG A 80 -14.03 3.82 10.95
CA ARG A 80 -14.72 3.08 9.89
C ARG A 80 -14.74 3.91 8.61
N ALA A 81 -13.92 3.51 7.64
CA ALA A 81 -14.01 4.00 6.27
C ALA A 81 -15.19 3.29 5.56
N GLN A 82 -16.40 3.73 5.89
CA GLN A 82 -17.67 3.19 5.39
C GLN A 82 -17.74 3.17 3.87
N ARG A 83 -17.43 4.31 3.24
CA ARG A 83 -17.27 4.39 1.78
C ARG A 83 -16.28 5.48 1.43
N VAL A 84 -15.20 5.12 0.74
CA VAL A 84 -14.22 6.08 0.23
C VAL A 84 -14.10 5.88 -1.27
N ASN A 85 -14.46 6.90 -2.06
CA ASN A 85 -14.28 6.91 -3.51
C ASN A 85 -13.08 7.80 -3.83
N GLY A 86 -11.90 7.20 -3.90
CA GLY A 86 -10.62 7.90 -4.08
C GLY A 86 -9.50 7.28 -3.24
N PRO A 87 -8.27 7.84 -3.33
CA PRO A 87 -7.13 7.38 -2.54
C PRO A 87 -7.34 7.59 -1.04
N LEU A 88 -6.94 6.61 -0.24
CA LEU A 88 -6.93 6.67 1.21
C LEU A 88 -5.51 6.57 1.75
N THR A 89 -5.04 7.60 2.45
CA THR A 89 -3.79 7.55 3.21
C THR A 89 -4.08 7.60 4.69
N VAL A 90 -3.49 6.69 5.47
CA VAL A 90 -3.60 6.63 6.93
C VAL A 90 -2.23 6.74 7.56
N LYS A 91 -2.08 7.61 8.57
CA LYS A 91 -0.83 7.81 9.32
C LYS A 91 -1.09 7.82 10.82
N HIS A 92 -0.30 7.08 11.59
CA HIS A 92 -0.25 7.13 13.06
C HIS A 92 -1.59 6.87 13.75
N LEU A 93 -2.37 5.92 13.25
CA LEU A 93 -3.68 5.61 13.83
C LEU A 93 -3.55 4.58 14.96
N GLU A 94 -3.71 5.05 16.20
CA GLU A 94 -3.67 4.20 17.40
C GLU A 94 -4.95 3.35 17.61
N GLY A 95 -6.07 3.76 17.01
CA GLY A 95 -7.29 2.95 16.98
C GLY A 95 -7.30 1.98 15.80
N ALA A 96 -8.19 0.99 15.85
CA ALA A 96 -8.38 0.08 14.73
C ALA A 96 -8.96 0.81 13.51
N LEU A 97 -8.64 0.30 12.31
CA LEU A 97 -9.12 0.80 11.03
C LEU A 97 -9.99 -0.26 10.36
N HIS A 98 -11.25 0.05 10.09
CA HIS A 98 -12.14 -0.81 9.33
C HIS A 98 -12.38 -0.20 7.94
N LEU A 99 -11.99 -0.90 6.89
CA LEU A 99 -12.14 -0.51 5.50
C LEU A 99 -13.36 -1.22 4.89
N GLU A 100 -14.56 -0.65 4.98
CA GLU A 100 -15.76 -1.35 4.51
C GLU A 100 -15.85 -1.38 2.98
N THR A 101 -15.73 -0.22 2.34
CA THR A 101 -15.63 -0.13 0.88
C THR A 101 -14.72 1.04 0.48
N VAL A 102 -13.59 0.73 -0.14
CA VAL A 102 -12.66 1.73 -0.69
C VAL A 102 -12.50 1.50 -2.19
N ASN A 103 -12.94 2.46 -3.00
CA ASN A 103 -12.77 2.47 -4.45
C ASN A 103 -11.54 3.32 -4.80
N GLY A 104 -10.35 2.74 -4.64
CA GLY A 104 -9.07 3.40 -4.86
C GLY A 104 -7.93 2.74 -4.10
N PRO A 105 -6.68 3.22 -4.28
CA PRO A 105 -5.53 2.73 -3.55
C PRO A 105 -5.59 3.11 -2.07
N VAL A 106 -5.08 2.23 -1.21
CA VAL A 106 -4.96 2.45 0.24
C VAL A 106 -3.51 2.34 0.66
N THR A 107 -3.02 3.37 1.37
CA THR A 107 -1.70 3.36 2.00
C THR A 107 -1.86 3.63 3.50
N GLY A 108 -1.41 2.72 4.34
CA GLY A 108 -1.42 2.86 5.79
C GLY A 108 -0.03 2.78 6.39
N GLN A 109 0.25 3.64 7.36
CA GLN A 109 1.50 3.63 8.11
C GLN A 109 1.22 3.83 9.59
N ASP A 110 1.88 3.04 10.45
CA ASP A 110 1.75 3.13 11.91
C ASP A 110 0.28 2.97 12.34
N VAL A 111 -0.29 1.80 12.03
CA VAL A 111 -1.72 1.50 12.27
C VAL A 111 -1.83 0.42 13.34
N ALA A 112 -2.82 0.53 14.24
CA ALA A 112 -3.00 -0.44 15.31
C ALA A 112 -3.43 -1.83 14.81
N ALA A 113 -4.59 -1.93 14.16
CA ALA A 113 -5.08 -3.16 13.53
C ALA A 113 -5.97 -2.78 12.35
N VAL A 114 -6.11 -3.66 11.36
CA VAL A 114 -6.87 -3.37 10.13
C VAL A 114 -7.85 -4.49 9.83
N GLN A 115 -9.14 -4.15 9.73
CA GLN A 115 -10.15 -4.99 9.13
C GLN A 115 -10.38 -4.54 7.68
N VAL A 116 -10.08 -5.41 6.72
CA VAL A 116 -10.22 -5.18 5.29
C VAL A 116 -11.56 -5.74 4.83
N GLY A 117 -12.41 -4.90 4.25
CA GLY A 117 -13.59 -5.29 3.49
C GLY A 117 -13.31 -5.14 1.99
N GLN A 118 -14.17 -4.44 1.27
CA GLN A 118 -14.03 -4.31 -0.18
C GLN A 118 -13.05 -3.19 -0.57
N VAL A 119 -11.77 -3.53 -0.72
CA VAL A 119 -10.77 -2.63 -1.30
C VAL A 119 -10.61 -2.90 -2.80
N ARG A 120 -10.97 -1.93 -3.63
CA ARG A 120 -10.83 -1.97 -5.10
C ARG A 120 -9.62 -1.16 -5.55
N GLY A 121 -8.45 -1.75 -5.38
CA GLY A 121 -7.17 -1.17 -5.74
C GLY A 121 -6.03 -1.79 -4.93
N PRO A 122 -4.80 -1.29 -5.09
CA PRO A 122 -3.65 -1.71 -4.29
C PRO A 122 -3.84 -1.37 -2.80
N LEU A 123 -3.38 -2.26 -1.92
CA LEU A 123 -3.32 -2.04 -0.48
C LEU A 123 -1.87 -2.16 0.00
N MET A 124 -1.33 -1.08 0.55
CA MET A 124 -0.01 -1.07 1.17
C MET A 124 -0.14 -0.69 2.64
N LEU A 125 0.32 -1.54 3.55
CA LEU A 125 0.35 -1.25 4.98
C LEU A 125 1.77 -1.46 5.50
N ARG A 126 2.24 -0.50 6.29
CA ARG A 126 3.56 -0.55 6.92
C ARG A 126 3.46 -0.27 8.42
N ARG A 127 4.15 -1.06 9.24
CA ARG A 127 4.15 -0.98 10.71
C ARG A 127 2.75 -1.10 11.28
N VAL A 128 2.21 -2.32 11.20
CA VAL A 128 0.90 -2.66 11.76
C VAL A 128 1.11 -3.40 13.09
N LYS A 129 0.64 -2.81 14.19
CA LYS A 129 0.89 -3.35 15.55
C LYS A 129 0.07 -4.60 15.90
N GLY A 130 -0.95 -4.89 15.12
CA GLY A 130 -1.94 -5.93 15.37
C GLY A 130 -2.32 -6.65 14.09
N ALA A 131 -3.48 -7.28 14.08
CA ALA A 131 -3.89 -8.15 12.99
C ALA A 131 -4.36 -7.38 11.75
N VAL A 132 -4.21 -8.02 10.58
CA VAL A 132 -4.81 -7.64 9.30
C VAL A 132 -5.77 -8.74 8.89
N LEU A 133 -7.07 -8.49 9.00
CA LEU A 133 -8.12 -9.50 8.83
C LEU A 133 -9.14 -9.10 7.76
N GLY A 134 -9.77 -10.06 7.06
CA GLY A 134 -10.96 -9.82 6.24
C GLY A 134 -10.85 -10.25 4.78
N GLU A 135 -11.21 -9.39 3.82
CA GLU A 135 -11.21 -9.76 2.39
C GLU A 135 -9.89 -9.38 1.68
N GLY A 136 -9.46 -10.23 0.74
CA GLY A 136 -8.36 -9.92 -0.17
C GLY A 136 -8.66 -8.70 -1.06
N PRO A 137 -7.73 -7.74 -1.22
CA PRO A 137 -7.93 -6.59 -2.08
C PRO A 137 -8.02 -7.00 -3.56
N ARG A 138 -8.75 -6.19 -4.35
CA ARG A 138 -8.73 -6.28 -5.81
C ARG A 138 -7.57 -5.48 -6.38
N GLY A 139 -6.36 -5.96 -6.11
CA GLY A 139 -5.10 -5.37 -6.53
C GLY A 139 -3.94 -5.98 -5.75
N PRO A 140 -2.70 -5.51 -6.00
CA PRO A 140 -1.53 -5.94 -5.22
C PRO A 140 -1.67 -5.63 -3.73
N LEU A 141 -1.09 -6.49 -2.90
CA LEU A 141 -1.01 -6.34 -1.45
C LEU A 141 0.44 -6.28 -1.01
N THR A 142 0.83 -5.21 -0.32
CA THR A 142 2.13 -5.08 0.34
C THR A 142 1.92 -4.90 1.83
N LEU A 143 2.48 -5.80 2.63
CA LEU A 143 2.51 -5.69 4.09
C LEU A 143 3.95 -5.69 4.56
N GLU A 144 4.31 -4.71 5.37
CA GLU A 144 5.65 -4.53 5.92
C GLU A 144 5.57 -4.30 7.43
N ASP A 145 6.33 -5.07 8.22
CA ASP A 145 6.36 -4.99 9.68
C ASP A 145 4.95 -5.14 10.29
N VAL A 146 4.41 -6.36 10.24
CA VAL A 146 3.12 -6.71 10.83
C VAL A 146 3.32 -7.59 12.05
N GLN A 147 2.89 -7.09 13.21
CA GLN A 147 3.10 -7.74 14.50
C GLN A 147 2.01 -8.76 14.85
N GLY A 148 0.82 -8.65 14.24
CA GLY A 148 -0.29 -9.58 14.43
C GLY A 148 -0.46 -10.59 13.29
N GLU A 149 -1.53 -11.38 13.37
CA GLU A 149 -1.90 -12.33 12.32
C GLU A 149 -2.40 -11.63 11.04
N VAL A 150 -2.21 -12.29 9.91
CA VAL A 150 -2.71 -11.86 8.59
C VAL A 150 -3.59 -12.95 8.01
N ARG A 151 -4.91 -12.75 8.00
CA ARG A 151 -5.87 -13.73 7.47
C ARG A 151 -6.86 -13.05 6.54
N LEU A 152 -6.86 -13.46 5.28
CA LEU A 152 -7.80 -12.94 4.29
C LEU A 152 -8.66 -14.07 3.71
N ASP A 153 -9.97 -13.98 3.92
CA ASP A 153 -10.97 -14.98 3.55
C ASP A 153 -11.20 -15.08 2.03
N SER A 154 -10.75 -14.06 1.29
CA SER A 154 -10.83 -14.02 -0.18
C SER A 154 -9.44 -13.85 -0.78
N PRO A 155 -9.20 -14.40 -1.99
CA PRO A 155 -7.89 -14.29 -2.61
C PRO A 155 -7.48 -12.84 -2.90
N VAL A 156 -6.21 -12.53 -2.65
CA VAL A 156 -5.55 -11.32 -3.16
C VAL A 156 -5.51 -11.40 -4.68
N ARG A 157 -5.98 -10.36 -5.40
CA ARG A 157 -5.97 -10.34 -6.87
C ARG A 157 -4.84 -9.46 -7.39
N GLY A 158 -3.68 -10.07 -7.60
CA GLY A 158 -2.45 -9.39 -7.97
C GLY A 158 -1.26 -9.94 -7.20
N ALA A 159 -0.13 -9.23 -7.26
CA ALA A 159 1.08 -9.61 -6.54
C ALA A 159 0.94 -9.42 -5.02
N LEU A 160 1.53 -10.32 -4.26
CA LEU A 160 1.67 -10.23 -2.80
C LEU A 160 3.14 -9.98 -2.43
N ASP A 161 3.39 -8.99 -1.57
CA ASP A 161 4.70 -8.74 -0.97
C ASP A 161 4.56 -8.67 0.56
N LEU A 162 5.07 -9.68 1.25
CA LEU A 162 5.10 -9.75 2.71
C LEU A 162 6.52 -9.57 3.20
N ARG A 163 6.74 -8.57 4.05
CA ARG A 163 8.03 -8.26 4.65
C ARG A 163 7.89 -8.21 6.17
N GLN A 164 8.59 -9.10 6.88
CA GLN A 164 8.59 -9.19 8.35
C GLN A 164 7.18 -9.25 8.97
N VAL A 165 6.56 -10.43 8.91
CA VAL A 165 5.26 -10.70 9.55
C VAL A 165 5.47 -11.66 10.71
N ALA A 166 5.15 -11.22 11.93
CA ALA A 166 5.39 -11.98 13.15
C ALA A 166 4.26 -12.98 13.49
N GLY A 167 3.01 -12.65 13.18
CA GLY A 167 1.85 -13.50 13.47
C GLY A 167 1.53 -14.52 12.38
N ASP A 168 0.60 -15.42 12.66
CA ASP A 168 0.15 -16.43 11.69
C ASP A 168 -0.35 -15.81 10.39
N VAL A 169 -0.13 -16.51 9.27
CA VAL A 169 -0.57 -16.06 7.96
C VAL A 169 -1.42 -17.15 7.29
N ASP A 170 -2.58 -16.77 6.76
CA ASP A 170 -3.42 -17.64 5.92
C ASP A 170 -3.94 -16.82 4.74
N LEU A 171 -3.33 -17.02 3.57
CA LEU A 171 -3.61 -16.24 2.36
C LEU A 171 -3.69 -17.12 1.12
N THR A 172 -4.59 -16.74 0.22
CA THR A 172 -4.61 -17.20 -1.16
C THR A 172 -4.31 -16.03 -2.10
N VAL A 173 -3.47 -16.25 -3.09
CA VAL A 173 -2.98 -15.22 -4.02
C VAL A 173 -3.23 -15.67 -5.44
N ARG A 174 -3.98 -14.86 -6.19
CA ARG A 174 -4.13 -14.99 -7.65
C ARG A 174 -3.08 -14.13 -8.34
N GLY A 175 -1.87 -14.66 -8.41
CA GLY A 175 -0.68 -13.96 -8.90
C GLY A 175 0.57 -14.53 -8.25
N ASN A 176 1.65 -13.75 -8.27
CA ASN A 176 2.92 -14.14 -7.66
C ASN A 176 3.02 -13.58 -6.24
N ALA A 177 3.85 -14.20 -5.42
CA ALA A 177 4.06 -13.81 -4.04
C ALA A 177 5.56 -13.72 -3.71
N ARG A 178 5.88 -12.77 -2.81
CA ARG A 178 7.19 -12.66 -2.18
C ARG A 178 7.02 -12.63 -0.66
N TRP A 179 7.84 -13.41 0.02
CA TRP A 179 8.04 -13.34 1.46
C TRP A 179 9.49 -12.97 1.75
N VAL A 180 9.72 -11.98 2.60
CA VAL A 180 11.04 -11.60 3.09
C VAL A 180 11.00 -11.45 4.60
N GLY A 181 11.89 -12.15 5.29
CA GLY A 181 12.13 -11.96 6.72
C GLY A 181 11.92 -13.21 7.55
N PRO A 182 12.20 -13.10 8.86
CA PRO A 182 12.20 -14.25 9.76
C PRO A 182 10.78 -14.78 9.99
N LEU A 183 10.73 -16.01 10.48
CA LEU A 183 9.53 -16.61 11.04
C LEU A 183 9.68 -16.65 12.57
N SER A 184 8.59 -16.35 13.27
CA SER A 184 8.55 -16.41 14.73
C SER A 184 8.37 -17.85 15.21
N PRO A 185 8.94 -18.25 16.37
CA PRO A 185 8.73 -19.58 16.91
C PRO A 185 7.24 -19.90 17.13
N GLY A 186 6.78 -21.05 16.63
CA GLY A 186 5.37 -21.46 16.71
C GLY A 186 4.46 -20.82 15.65
N GLN A 187 4.97 -19.92 14.81
CA GLN A 187 4.20 -19.28 13.74
C GLN A 187 3.77 -20.31 12.70
N THR A 188 2.51 -20.22 12.26
CA THR A 188 1.99 -21.01 11.14
C THR A 188 1.69 -20.10 9.96
N VAL A 189 2.34 -20.37 8.83
CA VAL A 189 2.16 -19.63 7.58
C VAL A 189 1.62 -20.59 6.52
N ARG A 190 0.41 -20.32 6.05
CA ARG A 190 -0.27 -21.03 4.97
C ARG A 190 -0.44 -20.09 3.78
N LEU A 191 0.24 -20.40 2.68
CA LEU A 191 0.20 -19.59 1.46
C LEU A 191 -0.17 -20.46 0.26
N LYS A 192 -1.22 -20.04 -0.46
CA LYS A 192 -1.61 -20.61 -1.73
C LYS A 192 -1.40 -19.59 -2.82
N VAL A 193 -0.55 -19.88 -3.79
CA VAL A 193 -0.09 -18.95 -4.81
C VAL A 193 -0.33 -19.59 -6.16
N ASP A 194 -1.17 -18.98 -6.99
CA ASP A 194 -1.48 -19.51 -8.33
C ASP A 194 -0.27 -19.41 -9.28
N GLY A 195 0.62 -18.44 -9.06
CA GLY A 195 1.86 -18.26 -9.82
C GLY A 195 3.10 -18.59 -9.01
N ASP A 196 4.09 -17.72 -9.12
CA ASP A 196 5.44 -17.89 -8.60
C ASP A 196 5.58 -17.44 -7.14
N LEU A 197 6.40 -18.14 -6.36
CA LEU A 197 6.69 -17.77 -4.97
C LEU A 197 8.20 -17.59 -4.75
N ARG A 198 8.60 -16.40 -4.28
CA ARG A 198 9.95 -16.15 -3.76
C ARG A 198 9.92 -16.06 -2.24
N LEU A 199 10.70 -16.91 -1.60
CA LEU A 199 10.84 -17.00 -0.15
C LEU A 199 12.28 -16.66 0.23
N VAL A 200 12.45 -15.53 0.93
CA VAL A 200 13.76 -15.09 1.44
C VAL A 200 13.74 -15.18 2.96
N LEU A 201 14.52 -16.11 3.51
CA LEU A 201 14.58 -16.40 4.94
C LEU A 201 16.00 -16.15 5.47
N PRO A 202 16.19 -15.68 6.71
CA PRO A 202 17.50 -15.67 7.36
C PRO A 202 18.12 -17.07 7.43
N GLU A 203 19.44 -17.20 7.35
CA GLU A 203 20.14 -18.50 7.43
C GLU A 203 19.85 -19.26 8.73
N GLU A 204 19.63 -18.54 9.83
CA GLU A 204 19.34 -19.09 11.16
C GLU A 204 17.84 -19.43 11.37
N SER A 205 17.05 -19.52 10.29
CA SER A 205 15.62 -19.78 10.40
C SER A 205 15.30 -21.18 10.92
N ASP A 206 14.41 -21.27 11.90
CA ASP A 206 13.95 -22.51 12.50
C ASP A 206 12.51 -22.84 12.04
N VAL A 207 12.40 -23.56 10.92
CA VAL A 207 11.12 -23.77 10.23
C VAL A 207 11.03 -25.13 9.54
N ARG A 208 9.86 -25.77 9.67
CA ARG A 208 9.44 -26.88 8.83
C ARG A 208 8.70 -26.35 7.62
N ILE A 209 9.19 -26.66 6.43
CA ILE A 209 8.59 -26.24 5.16
C ILE A 209 7.98 -27.46 4.49
N VAL A 210 6.70 -27.38 4.17
CA VAL A 210 5.97 -28.34 3.35
C VAL A 210 5.44 -27.56 2.15
N ALA A 211 5.97 -27.84 0.95
CA ALA A 211 5.53 -27.19 -0.27
C ALA A 211 4.97 -28.20 -1.27
N ARG A 212 3.89 -27.84 -1.95
CA ARG A 212 3.44 -28.48 -3.19
C ARG A 212 3.73 -27.51 -4.32
N VAL A 213 4.65 -27.87 -5.20
CA VAL A 213 5.10 -27.02 -6.30
C VAL A 213 4.77 -27.72 -7.61
N GLN A 214 4.06 -27.04 -8.50
CA GLN A 214 3.74 -27.56 -9.83
C GLN A 214 4.85 -27.28 -10.85
N GLY A 215 5.57 -26.15 -10.69
CA GLY A 215 6.76 -25.81 -11.48
C GLY A 215 8.06 -26.32 -10.86
N ASP A 216 9.14 -25.58 -11.09
CA ASP A 216 10.48 -25.91 -10.63
C ASP A 216 10.75 -25.41 -9.21
N LEU A 217 11.56 -26.18 -8.48
CA LEU A 217 12.04 -25.84 -7.14
C LEU A 217 13.51 -25.43 -7.20
N HIS A 218 13.77 -24.17 -6.86
CA HIS A 218 15.12 -23.63 -6.70
C HIS A 218 15.39 -23.40 -5.21
N ALA A 219 16.14 -24.31 -4.59
CA ALA A 219 16.52 -24.20 -3.19
C ALA A 219 18.02 -24.48 -2.99
N PRO A 220 18.71 -23.74 -2.10
CA PRO A 220 20.13 -23.93 -1.80
C PRO A 220 20.40 -25.15 -0.89
N VAL A 221 19.38 -25.95 -0.57
CA VAL A 221 19.47 -27.11 0.33
C VAL A 221 19.35 -28.39 -0.49
N ASP A 222 20.23 -29.36 -0.21
CA ASP A 222 20.17 -30.69 -0.82
C ASP A 222 18.81 -31.34 -0.54
N THR A 223 18.06 -31.58 -1.62
CA THR A 223 16.68 -32.03 -1.59
C THR A 223 16.62 -33.53 -1.35
N VAL A 224 16.49 -33.95 -0.09
CA VAL A 224 16.23 -35.37 0.22
C VAL A 224 14.73 -35.65 0.06
N GLY A 225 14.35 -36.34 -1.02
CA GLY A 225 13.03 -36.98 -1.13
C GLY A 225 11.92 -36.16 -1.80
N ALA A 226 12.24 -35.30 -2.78
CA ALA A 226 11.23 -34.70 -3.66
C ALA A 226 10.50 -35.81 -4.44
N THR A 227 9.31 -36.17 -3.97
CA THR A 227 8.51 -37.26 -4.54
C THR A 227 7.19 -36.66 -5.00
N GLN A 228 6.92 -36.68 -6.31
CA GLN A 228 5.63 -36.28 -6.91
C GLN A 228 5.14 -34.86 -6.54
N GLY A 229 5.96 -33.82 -6.75
CA GLY A 229 5.54 -32.41 -6.59
C GLY A 229 5.32 -31.95 -5.16
N ARG A 230 5.52 -32.82 -4.16
CA ARG A 230 5.59 -32.46 -2.75
C ARG A 230 7.05 -32.42 -2.32
N TRP A 231 7.43 -31.29 -1.74
CA TRP A 231 8.71 -31.03 -1.12
C TRP A 231 8.51 -30.82 0.37
N GLU A 232 9.39 -31.40 1.17
CA GLU A 232 9.38 -31.23 2.61
C GLU A 232 10.81 -31.12 3.12
N THR A 233 11.08 -30.09 3.91
CA THR A 233 12.37 -29.88 4.58
C THR A 233 12.16 -29.32 5.97
N THR A 234 13.16 -29.45 6.83
CA THR A 234 13.16 -28.84 8.15
C THR A 234 14.50 -28.15 8.35
N LEU A 235 14.44 -26.85 8.63
CA LEU A 235 15.56 -26.01 9.01
C LEU A 235 15.54 -25.84 10.53
N GLY A 236 16.69 -25.93 11.19
CA GLY A 236 16.75 -25.86 12.66
C GLY A 236 15.98 -27.01 13.33
N GLN A 237 15.09 -26.69 14.27
CA GLN A 237 14.22 -27.65 14.97
C GLN A 237 12.82 -27.77 14.36
N GLY A 238 12.45 -26.94 13.40
CA GLY A 238 11.10 -26.85 12.83
C GLY A 238 10.06 -26.19 13.75
N THR A 239 10.43 -25.17 14.51
CA THR A 239 9.52 -24.49 15.46
C THR A 239 8.42 -23.69 14.78
N ALA A 240 8.69 -23.08 13.62
CA ALA A 240 7.68 -22.50 12.74
C ALA A 240 7.24 -23.51 11.66
N THR A 241 6.05 -23.33 11.11
CA THR A 241 5.52 -24.16 10.02
C THR A 241 5.15 -23.31 8.81
N LEU A 242 5.71 -23.65 7.64
CA LEU A 242 5.34 -23.12 6.33
C LEU A 242 4.62 -24.22 5.54
N ASP A 243 3.36 -24.01 5.19
CA ASP A 243 2.59 -24.85 4.27
C ASP A 243 2.26 -24.05 3.00
N LEU A 244 2.86 -24.47 1.89
CA LEU A 244 2.90 -23.73 0.63
C LEU A 244 2.24 -24.55 -0.48
N GLU A 245 1.32 -23.94 -1.23
CA GLU A 245 0.83 -24.47 -2.50
C GLU A 245 1.19 -23.46 -3.59
N VAL A 246 2.06 -23.85 -4.52
CA VAL A 246 2.62 -22.97 -5.56
C VAL A 246 2.29 -23.55 -6.93
N GLY A 247 1.56 -22.78 -7.74
CA GLY A 247 1.16 -23.15 -9.09
C GLY A 247 2.26 -22.95 -10.13
N GLY A 248 3.19 -22.02 -9.89
CA GLY A 248 4.41 -21.82 -10.68
C GLY A 248 5.65 -22.37 -9.99
N ASP A 249 6.73 -21.60 -10.06
CA ASP A 249 8.04 -21.95 -9.53
C ASP A 249 8.22 -21.45 -8.09
N LEU A 250 9.04 -22.17 -7.31
CA LEU A 250 9.40 -21.80 -5.94
C LEU A 250 10.90 -21.52 -5.84
N TRP A 251 11.26 -20.29 -5.48
CA TRP A 251 12.62 -19.90 -5.13
C TRP A 251 12.76 -19.70 -3.64
N LEU A 252 13.58 -20.52 -3.00
CA LEU A 252 14.06 -20.30 -1.65
C LEU A 252 15.46 -19.68 -1.71
N ALA A 253 15.65 -18.55 -1.03
CA ALA A 253 16.95 -17.90 -0.88
C ALA A 253 17.20 -17.55 0.59
N TRP A 254 18.48 -17.44 0.94
CA TRP A 254 18.88 -16.93 2.24
C TRP A 254 19.06 -15.41 2.20
N ALA A 255 18.56 -14.72 3.22
CA ALA A 255 18.89 -13.31 3.41
C ALA A 255 20.38 -13.22 3.75
N THR A 256 21.17 -12.65 2.85
CA THR A 256 22.57 -12.32 3.12
C THR A 256 22.62 -10.88 3.65
N GLU A 257 23.55 -10.56 4.56
CA GLU A 257 23.73 -9.21 5.16
C GLU A 257 23.85 -8.07 4.11
N ALA A 258 24.07 -8.40 2.83
CA ALA A 258 24.13 -7.46 1.72
C ALA A 258 22.78 -6.85 1.29
N GLU A 259 21.63 -7.40 1.70
CA GLU A 259 20.31 -6.85 1.34
C GLU A 259 19.67 -5.97 2.44
N GLU A 260 20.18 -6.00 3.69
CA GLU A 260 19.59 -5.25 4.82
C GLU A 260 20.11 -3.81 4.96
N THR A 261 21.09 -3.37 4.16
CA THR A 261 21.65 -2.00 4.21
C THR A 261 21.16 -1.06 3.11
N ALA A 262 20.21 -1.47 2.26
CA ALA A 262 19.61 -0.60 1.25
C ALA A 262 18.50 0.31 1.85
N GLU A 263 18.74 0.93 3.00
CA GLU A 263 18.19 2.25 3.31
C GLU A 263 19.06 3.30 2.62
N GLY A 264 18.99 3.34 1.29
CA GLY A 264 19.79 4.25 0.49
C GLY A 264 19.39 4.16 -0.97
N GLU A 265 18.76 5.21 -1.46
CA GLU A 265 18.56 5.46 -2.89
C GLU A 265 19.91 5.45 -3.63
N ALA A 266 20.33 4.29 -4.15
CA ALA A 266 21.24 4.11 -5.30
C ALA A 266 21.48 2.61 -5.56
N ASP A 267 21.29 2.20 -6.82
CA ASP A 267 21.79 0.95 -7.42
C ASP A 267 21.16 -0.39 -6.95
N LEU A 268 19.84 -0.49 -7.06
CA LEU A 268 19.18 -1.79 -7.27
C LEU A 268 19.44 -2.26 -8.71
N PRO A 269 19.87 -3.52 -8.94
CA PRO A 269 19.82 -4.09 -10.28
C PRO A 269 18.36 -4.16 -10.75
N ASP A 270 18.11 -3.68 -11.96
CA ASP A 270 16.78 -3.53 -12.53
C ASP A 270 16.15 -4.88 -12.91
N TRP A 271 15.35 -5.45 -12.00
CA TRP A 271 14.52 -6.63 -12.27
C TRP A 271 13.05 -6.27 -12.54
N SER A 272 12.75 -4.99 -12.85
CA SER A 272 11.45 -4.62 -13.44
C SER A 272 11.24 -5.28 -14.81
N ALA A 273 12.32 -5.76 -15.43
CA ALA A 273 12.36 -6.39 -16.75
C ALA A 273 11.82 -7.84 -16.84
N ALA A 274 11.29 -8.44 -15.77
CA ALA A 274 10.78 -9.83 -15.79
C ALA A 274 9.25 -9.97 -15.64
N TRP A 275 8.50 -8.86 -15.68
CA TRP A 275 7.05 -8.91 -15.90
C TRP A 275 6.71 -8.29 -17.25
N PRO A 276 5.91 -8.96 -18.11
CA PRO A 276 5.44 -8.37 -19.35
C PRO A 276 4.45 -7.23 -19.00
N GLU A 277 4.98 -6.00 -19.02
CA GLU A 277 4.23 -4.76 -19.02
C GLU A 277 3.45 -4.61 -20.33
N GLU A 278 2.36 -5.35 -20.49
CA GLU A 278 1.33 -4.96 -21.46
C GLU A 278 0.23 -4.16 -20.75
N GLU A 279 0.27 -2.85 -21.03
CA GLU A 279 -0.82 -1.87 -20.91
C GLU A 279 -1.07 -1.19 -19.55
N ALA A 280 -0.04 -0.58 -18.96
CA ALA A 280 -0.21 0.62 -18.15
C ALA A 280 0.33 1.84 -18.92
N ALA A 281 -0.58 2.55 -19.56
CA ALA A 281 -0.32 3.73 -20.37
C ALA A 281 0.60 4.75 -19.66
N SER A 282 1.79 4.90 -20.26
CA SER A 282 2.63 6.11 -20.31
C SER A 282 2.46 7.12 -19.17
N SER A 283 3.24 6.92 -18.11
CA SER A 283 3.73 8.02 -17.29
C SER A 283 5.23 8.20 -17.53
N ARG A 284 5.61 8.55 -18.77
CA ARG A 284 6.92 9.17 -18.97
C ARG A 284 6.84 10.60 -18.44
N ARG A 285 7.73 10.93 -17.49
CA ARG A 285 8.00 12.34 -17.19
C ARG A 285 8.48 12.99 -18.50
N PRO A 286 7.94 14.14 -18.91
CA PRO A 286 8.41 14.82 -20.09
C PRO A 286 9.92 15.11 -19.92
N THR A 287 10.70 14.77 -20.92
CA THR A 287 12.09 15.21 -21.05
C THR A 287 12.15 16.75 -21.03
N ALA A 288 13.30 17.35 -20.72
CA ALA A 288 13.45 18.81 -20.71
C ALA A 288 12.97 19.46 -22.03
N ALA A 289 13.22 18.79 -23.16
CA ALA A 289 12.71 19.18 -24.48
C ALA A 289 11.17 19.12 -24.58
N GLU A 290 10.53 18.11 -23.99
CA GLU A 290 9.07 18.00 -23.95
C GLU A 290 8.43 19.04 -23.01
N GLU A 291 9.10 19.42 -21.92
CA GLU A 291 8.64 20.52 -21.04
C GLU A 291 8.63 21.87 -21.75
N GLU A 292 9.68 22.17 -22.52
CA GLU A 292 9.78 23.41 -23.30
C GLU A 292 8.73 23.44 -24.42
N ARG A 293 8.53 22.31 -25.10
CA ARG A 293 7.46 22.16 -26.12
C ARG A 293 6.07 22.37 -25.51
N LEU A 294 5.81 21.81 -24.33
CA LEU A 294 4.55 21.98 -23.60
C LEU A 294 4.33 23.43 -23.14
N LEU A 295 5.39 24.16 -22.79
CA LEU A 295 5.31 25.57 -22.42
C LEU A 295 4.86 26.43 -23.61
N VAL A 296 5.46 26.22 -24.79
CA VAL A 296 5.11 26.95 -26.02
C VAL A 296 3.64 26.68 -26.41
N LEU A 297 3.21 25.41 -26.38
CA LEU A 297 1.82 25.05 -26.67
C LEU A 297 0.84 25.66 -25.66
N ARG A 298 1.23 25.75 -24.38
CA ARG A 298 0.43 26.42 -23.36
C ARG A 298 0.37 27.93 -23.54
N MET A 299 1.41 28.56 -24.09
CA MET A 299 1.41 29.99 -24.42
C MET A 299 0.49 30.29 -25.61
N LEU A 300 0.48 29.43 -26.64
CA LEU A 300 -0.43 29.53 -27.78
C LEU A 300 -1.90 29.33 -27.35
N ALA A 301 -2.18 28.30 -26.54
CA ALA A 301 -3.53 28.02 -26.04
C ALA A 301 -4.11 29.18 -25.22
N ASN A 302 -3.25 29.88 -24.46
CA ASN A 302 -3.62 31.07 -23.69
C ASN A 302 -3.52 32.38 -24.50
N LYS A 303 -3.32 32.31 -25.83
CA LYS A 303 -3.22 33.44 -26.76
C LYS A 303 -2.14 34.47 -26.36
N ARG A 304 -1.09 34.03 -25.68
CA ARG A 304 0.05 34.87 -25.31
C ARG A 304 1.04 35.06 -26.46
N ILE A 305 1.02 34.14 -27.43
CA ILE A 305 1.79 34.18 -28.66
C ILE A 305 0.87 33.84 -29.84
N THR A 306 1.24 34.27 -31.03
CA THR A 306 0.57 33.93 -32.28
C THR A 306 1.00 32.55 -32.79
N ALA A 307 0.24 31.98 -33.73
CA ALA A 307 0.58 30.69 -34.33
C ALA A 307 1.96 30.71 -35.04
N GLU A 308 2.27 31.80 -35.74
CA GLU A 308 3.56 32.00 -36.42
C GLU A 308 4.75 32.16 -35.45
N GLU A 309 4.52 32.69 -34.25
CA GLU A 309 5.54 32.79 -33.20
C GLU A 309 5.75 31.44 -32.51
N ALA A 310 4.67 30.69 -32.27
CA ALA A 310 4.75 29.34 -31.71
C ALA A 310 5.52 28.40 -32.65
N GLU A 311 5.27 28.46 -33.96
CA GLU A 311 5.96 27.65 -34.96
C GLU A 311 7.47 27.91 -34.96
N ARG A 312 7.89 29.18 -34.98
CA ARG A 312 9.32 29.55 -34.90
C ARG A 312 10.01 29.08 -33.62
N LEU A 313 9.30 29.11 -32.48
CA LEU A 313 9.84 28.63 -31.20
C LEU A 313 9.94 27.11 -31.17
N LEU A 314 9.00 26.39 -31.77
CA LEU A 314 9.04 24.93 -31.86
C LEU A 314 10.15 24.44 -32.80
N GLU A 315 10.34 25.10 -33.95
CA GLU A 315 11.43 24.78 -34.88
C GLU A 315 12.82 24.99 -34.26
N ALA A 316 13.01 26.08 -33.50
CA ALA A 316 14.27 26.34 -32.80
C ALA A 316 14.61 25.25 -31.77
N LEU A 317 13.59 24.70 -31.09
CA LEU A 317 13.76 23.64 -30.10
C LEU A 317 14.02 22.26 -30.73
N GLU A 318 13.59 22.03 -31.98
CA GLU A 318 13.87 20.78 -32.71
C GLU A 318 15.28 20.77 -33.36
N GLY A 319 15.94 21.92 -33.49
CA GLY A 319 17.26 22.06 -34.10
C GLY A 319 18.47 21.90 -33.18
N GLU A 320 18.27 21.84 -31.86
CA GLU A 320 19.33 21.68 -30.84
C GLU A 320 19.40 20.27 -30.21
N GLY A 321 18.75 19.27 -30.83
CA GLY A 321 18.73 17.86 -30.40
C GLY A 321 19.75 16.95 -31.08
#